data_AF-A0A7J3GCT0-F1
#
_entry.id   AF-A0A7J3GCT0-F1
#
_cell.length_a   1.000
_cell.length_b   1.000
_cell.length_c   1.000
_cell.angle_alpha   90.00
_cell.angle_beta   90.00
_cell.angle_gamma   90.00
#
_symmetry.space_group_name_H-M   'P 1'
#
loop_
_entity.id
_entity.type
_entity.pdbx_description
1 polymer ?
#
loop_
_entity_poly.entity_id
_entity_poly.type
_entity_poly.pdbx_seq_one_letter_code
_entity_poly.pdbx_strand_id
1 'polypeptide(L)'
;MLAENSVRIRNEYCSKCLICSSICPFEAISIDKETGEILLNIEKCQVCGICFSACPSSSIDIAYYKTDILSEYIRRARKDNLILVCRGAVIRPELRERLEKQGVLNNFIQWYVPCIGRIPLELLLRALEGGVKRIVIVPCEDNKCRFKFGSNVGLSRLLLLQELLSQIGLNHGVLSFARSSIRAYINRNRCIGCGNCAYICPSNAARLVSPGVAEIDGAACSGCGACTAVCPSLAINLESFENKVILEEISRHRQLISDLRAKGLPAVAVFYCHWASFPALDEYGAYAKENVVFFEVPCSSIINPLYILRAFYEGFDG
;
A
#
# COMPACT_ATOMS: atom_id res chain seq x y z
N MET A 1 -17.43 19.81 7.30
CA MET A 1 -17.69 19.47 5.89
C MET A 1 -17.99 17.99 5.85
N LEU A 2 -19.24 17.65 5.56
CA LEU A 2 -19.75 16.28 5.50
C LEU A 2 -18.97 15.48 4.45
N ALA A 3 -18.75 14.20 4.74
CA ALA A 3 -17.95 13.27 3.95
C ALA A 3 -18.31 13.32 2.45
N GLU A 4 -17.40 13.83 1.62
CA GLU A 4 -17.42 13.46 0.21
C GLU A 4 -17.15 11.96 0.13
N ASN A 5 -18.04 11.22 -0.52
CA ASN A 5 -17.85 9.79 -0.75
C ASN A 5 -16.47 9.57 -1.37
N SER A 6 -15.69 8.64 -0.80
CA SER A 6 -14.34 8.36 -1.30
C SER A 6 -14.32 7.85 -2.74
N VAL A 7 -15.44 7.39 -3.28
CA VAL A 7 -15.65 7.10 -4.70
C VAL A 7 -16.94 7.79 -5.13
N ARG A 8 -16.91 8.55 -6.22
CA ARG A 8 -18.07 9.25 -6.79
C ARG A 8 -18.25 8.85 -8.24
N ILE A 9 -19.47 8.51 -8.63
CA ILE A 9 -19.83 8.20 -10.03
C ILE A 9 -20.66 9.36 -10.58
N ARG A 10 -20.20 9.95 -11.67
CA ARG A 10 -20.87 11.03 -12.41
C ARG A 10 -21.68 10.42 -13.55
N ASN A 11 -22.95 10.11 -13.29
CA ASN A 11 -23.83 9.44 -14.25
C ASN A 11 -24.04 10.27 -15.53
N GLU A 12 -23.92 11.59 -15.45
CA GLU A 12 -23.99 12.52 -16.59
C GLU A 12 -22.87 12.30 -17.64
N TYR A 13 -21.74 11.71 -17.24
CA TYR A 13 -20.61 11.37 -18.13
C TYR A 13 -20.47 9.86 -18.35
N CYS A 14 -21.37 9.04 -17.80
CA CYS A 14 -21.26 7.59 -17.85
C CYS A 14 -21.77 7.02 -19.18
N SER A 15 -20.95 6.21 -19.86
CA SER A 15 -21.34 5.50 -21.08
C SER A 15 -22.19 4.24 -20.85
N LYS A 16 -22.52 3.91 -19.60
CA LYS A 16 -23.30 2.72 -19.21
C LYS A 16 -22.73 1.38 -19.72
N CYS A 17 -21.40 1.31 -19.93
CA CYS A 17 -20.71 0.11 -20.45
C CYS A 17 -20.53 -1.05 -19.45
N LEU A 18 -20.92 -0.86 -18.18
CA LEU A 18 -20.87 -1.86 -17.10
C LEU A 18 -19.49 -2.42 -16.68
N ILE A 19 -18.38 -1.99 -17.28
CA ILE A 19 -17.02 -2.41 -16.90
C ILE A 19 -16.77 -2.28 -15.39
N CYS A 20 -17.20 -1.16 -14.79
CA CYS A 20 -17.02 -0.90 -13.37
C CYS A 20 -17.77 -1.90 -12.47
N SER A 21 -18.94 -2.37 -12.90
CA SER A 21 -19.70 -3.42 -12.19
C SER A 21 -19.01 -4.76 -12.32
N SER A 22 -18.62 -5.16 -13.54
CA SER A 22 -17.97 -6.44 -13.80
C SER A 22 -16.62 -6.60 -13.10
N ILE A 23 -15.88 -5.51 -12.94
CA ILE A 23 -14.51 -5.54 -12.38
C ILE A 23 -14.47 -5.32 -10.86
N CYS A 24 -15.61 -5.02 -10.22
CA CYS A 24 -15.66 -4.73 -8.80
C CYS A 24 -15.48 -6.01 -7.97
N PRO A 25 -14.38 -6.19 -7.20
CA PRO A 25 -14.17 -7.41 -6.42
C PRO A 25 -15.14 -7.60 -5.25
N PHE A 26 -15.91 -6.56 -4.94
CA PHE A 26 -16.77 -6.47 -3.77
C PHE A 26 -18.25 -6.33 -4.15
N GLU A 27 -18.58 -6.42 -5.45
CA GLU A 27 -19.96 -6.30 -5.94
C GLU A 27 -20.66 -5.04 -5.40
N ALA A 28 -19.87 -3.96 -5.31
CA ALA A 28 -20.33 -2.69 -4.77
C ALA A 28 -20.99 -1.81 -5.84
N ILE A 29 -20.95 -2.21 -7.12
CA ILE A 29 -21.45 -1.42 -8.24
C ILE A 29 -22.53 -2.22 -8.97
N SER A 30 -23.71 -1.63 -9.10
CA SER A 30 -24.87 -2.19 -9.81
C SER A 30 -25.45 -1.17 -10.78
N ILE A 31 -26.38 -1.61 -11.63
CA ILE A 31 -27.17 -0.74 -12.51
C ILE A 31 -28.59 -0.64 -11.97
N ASP A 32 -29.12 0.58 -11.95
CA ASP A 32 -30.53 0.84 -11.71
C ASP A 32 -31.37 0.38 -12.92
N LYS A 33 -32.41 -0.42 -12.68
CA LYS A 33 -33.17 -1.07 -13.76
C LYS A 33 -34.08 -0.11 -14.52
N GLU A 34 -34.47 1.01 -13.91
CA GLU A 34 -35.43 1.95 -14.51
C GLU A 34 -34.70 3.06 -15.27
N THR A 35 -33.67 3.63 -14.64
CA THR A 35 -32.91 4.77 -15.16
C THR A 35 -31.67 4.34 -15.97
N GLY A 36 -31.19 3.11 -15.73
CA GLY A 36 -29.91 2.64 -16.26
C GLY A 36 -28.70 3.35 -15.65
N GLU A 37 -28.88 4.09 -14.56
CA GLU A 37 -27.78 4.73 -13.84
C GLU A 37 -26.92 3.71 -13.08
N ILE A 38 -25.65 4.04 -12.93
CA ILE A 38 -24.72 3.22 -12.14
C ILE A 38 -24.83 3.63 -10.68
N LEU A 39 -25.09 2.66 -9.82
CA LEU A 39 -25.27 2.80 -8.38
C LEU A 39 -24.05 2.25 -7.64
N LEU A 40 -23.61 2.96 -6.59
CA LEU A 40 -22.54 2.53 -5.69
C LEU A 40 -23.11 2.21 -4.31
N ASN A 41 -22.95 0.95 -3.88
CA ASN A 41 -23.15 0.55 -2.50
C ASN A 41 -21.89 0.90 -1.67
N ILE A 42 -22.00 1.93 -0.85
CA ILE A 42 -20.89 2.44 -0.02
C ILE A 42 -20.46 1.46 1.07
N GLU A 43 -21.37 0.62 1.59
CA GLU A 43 -21.08 -0.36 2.64
C GLU A 43 -20.23 -1.51 2.11
N LYS A 44 -20.40 -1.87 0.84
CA LYS A 44 -19.57 -2.87 0.16
C LYS A 44 -18.26 -2.31 -0.37
N CYS A 45 -18.23 -1.02 -0.71
CA CYS A 45 -17.08 -0.39 -1.36
C CYS A 45 -15.84 -0.37 -0.45
N GLN A 46 -14.77 -1.05 -0.88
CA GLN A 46 -13.48 -1.05 -0.17
C GLN A 46 -12.49 0.02 -0.71
N VAL A 47 -12.97 0.98 -1.50
CA VAL A 47 -12.17 2.10 -2.05
C VAL A 47 -10.90 1.59 -2.76
N CYS A 48 -11.01 0.46 -3.47
CA CYS A 48 -9.88 -0.18 -4.12
C CYS A 48 -9.37 0.62 -5.33
N GLY A 49 -10.24 1.43 -5.96
CA GLY A 49 -9.95 2.29 -7.11
C GLY A 49 -9.85 1.57 -8.47
N ILE A 50 -10.21 0.29 -8.53
CA ILE A 50 -10.16 -0.48 -9.78
C ILE A 50 -11.18 0.06 -10.79
N CYS A 51 -12.42 0.35 -10.36
CA CYS A 51 -13.44 0.94 -11.20
C CYS A 51 -13.03 2.32 -11.75
N PHE A 52 -12.43 3.17 -10.90
CA PHE A 52 -11.88 4.48 -11.26
C PHE A 52 -10.92 4.35 -12.43
N SER A 53 -9.89 3.52 -12.28
CA SER A 53 -8.86 3.39 -13.30
C SER A 53 -9.35 2.67 -14.56
N ALA A 54 -10.36 1.81 -14.47
CA ALA A 54 -10.89 1.04 -15.60
C ALA A 54 -11.99 1.78 -16.38
N CYS A 55 -12.52 2.89 -15.87
CA CYS A 55 -13.61 3.63 -16.50
C CYS A 55 -13.12 4.32 -17.79
N PRO A 56 -13.60 3.92 -18.99
CA PRO A 56 -13.14 4.52 -20.24
C PRO A 56 -13.63 5.96 -20.43
N SER A 57 -14.75 6.34 -19.81
CA SER A 57 -15.31 7.70 -19.89
C SER A 57 -14.82 8.63 -18.79
N SER A 58 -13.91 8.19 -17.92
CA SER A 58 -13.42 8.96 -16.76
C SER A 58 -14.56 9.55 -15.90
N SER A 59 -15.68 8.85 -15.83
CA SER A 59 -16.88 9.30 -15.11
C SER A 59 -16.87 8.92 -13.62
N ILE A 60 -15.80 8.28 -13.15
CA ILE A 60 -15.64 7.89 -11.76
C ILE A 60 -14.50 8.73 -11.19
N ASP A 61 -14.73 9.33 -10.03
CA ASP A 61 -13.73 10.05 -9.23
C ASP A 61 -13.45 9.27 -7.95
N ILE A 62 -12.22 9.36 -7.44
CA ILE A 62 -11.82 8.80 -6.15
C ILE A 62 -11.17 9.90 -5.31
N ALA A 63 -11.41 9.88 -4.01
CA ALA A 63 -10.69 10.72 -3.07
C ALA A 63 -9.18 10.40 -3.16
N TYR A 64 -8.37 11.42 -2.90
CA TYR A 64 -6.91 11.34 -2.77
C TYR A 64 -6.08 11.07 -4.03
N TYR A 65 -6.61 10.55 -5.15
CA TYR A 65 -5.81 10.27 -6.36
C TYR A 65 -6.29 11.08 -7.55
N LYS A 66 -5.65 12.21 -7.81
CA LYS A 66 -5.85 13.01 -9.03
C LYS A 66 -4.63 12.85 -9.94
N THR A 67 -4.87 12.34 -11.16
CA THR A 67 -3.82 12.10 -12.17
C THR A 67 -2.98 13.36 -12.42
N ASP A 68 -3.59 14.53 -12.46
CA ASP A 68 -2.90 15.80 -12.70
C ASP A 68 -1.85 16.10 -11.63
N ILE A 69 -2.23 16.00 -10.34
CA ILE A 69 -1.33 16.27 -9.20
C ILE A 69 -0.16 15.30 -9.20
N LEU A 70 -0.43 14.01 -9.41
CA LEU A 70 0.61 12.98 -9.45
C LEU A 70 1.56 13.18 -10.64
N SER A 71 1.02 13.50 -11.82
CA SER A 71 1.83 13.76 -13.00
C SER A 71 2.73 14.99 -12.84
N GLU A 72 2.24 16.04 -12.19
CA GLU A 72 3.02 17.24 -11.89
C GLU A 72 4.13 16.96 -10.87
N TYR A 73 3.86 16.16 -9.85
CA TYR A 73 4.90 15.73 -8.91
C TYR A 73 6.03 14.99 -9.64
N ILE A 74 5.69 14.01 -10.50
CA ILE A 74 6.68 13.24 -11.26
C ILE A 74 7.56 14.18 -12.10
N ARG A 75 6.93 15.12 -12.80
CA ARG A 75 7.60 16.11 -13.64
C ARG A 75 8.55 17.01 -12.85
N ARG A 76 8.12 17.48 -11.67
CA ARG A 76 8.93 18.33 -10.78
C ARG A 76 10.12 17.60 -10.17
N ALA A 77 9.95 16.33 -9.83
CA ALA A 77 11.00 15.52 -9.23
C ALA A 77 12.16 15.23 -10.20
N ARG A 78 11.94 15.33 -11.53
CA ARG A 78 12.95 15.18 -12.59
C ARG A 78 13.80 13.91 -12.46
N LYS A 79 13.14 12.78 -12.18
CA LYS A 79 13.78 11.47 -12.02
C LYS A 79 13.62 10.63 -13.27
N ASP A 80 14.65 9.86 -13.60
CA ASP A 80 14.65 8.97 -14.75
C ASP A 80 13.80 7.72 -14.53
N ASN A 81 13.57 7.30 -13.28
CA ASN A 81 12.91 6.05 -12.97
C ASN A 81 11.74 6.25 -11.98
N LEU A 82 10.62 5.59 -12.21
CA LEU A 82 9.48 5.55 -11.31
C LEU A 82 9.28 4.12 -10.81
N ILE A 83 9.22 3.93 -9.49
CA ILE A 83 8.98 2.63 -8.88
C ILE A 83 7.64 2.68 -8.16
N LEU A 84 6.65 1.96 -8.68
CA LEU A 84 5.32 1.83 -8.08
C LEU A 84 5.24 0.53 -7.29
N VAL A 85 5.06 0.63 -5.98
CA VAL A 85 5.02 -0.52 -5.07
C VAL A 85 3.63 -0.60 -4.44
N CYS A 86 2.98 -1.77 -4.50
CA CYS A 86 1.76 -1.95 -3.70
C CYS A 86 2.07 -1.80 -2.21
N ARG A 87 1.20 -1.20 -1.40
CA ARG A 87 1.37 -1.12 0.07
C ARG A 87 1.46 -2.47 0.78
N GLY A 88 1.01 -3.55 0.13
CA GLY A 88 1.17 -4.94 0.59
C GLY A 88 2.39 -5.66 0.00
N ALA A 89 3.23 -4.95 -0.75
CA ALA A 89 4.44 -5.46 -1.40
C ALA A 89 5.71 -4.89 -0.74
N VAL A 90 6.82 -5.55 -1.00
CA VAL A 90 8.14 -5.19 -0.47
C VAL A 90 9.21 -5.36 -1.54
N ILE A 91 10.17 -4.44 -1.60
CA ILE A 91 11.38 -4.61 -2.40
C ILE A 91 12.40 -5.38 -1.56
N ARG A 92 12.43 -6.70 -1.74
CA ARG A 92 13.41 -7.58 -1.08
C ARG A 92 14.84 -7.29 -1.54
N PRO A 93 15.87 -7.69 -0.77
CA PRO A 93 17.27 -7.50 -1.14
C PRO A 93 17.61 -7.99 -2.55
N GLU A 94 17.08 -9.13 -3.00
CA GLU A 94 17.38 -9.70 -4.31
C GLU A 94 16.80 -8.82 -5.45
N LEU A 95 15.60 -8.27 -5.23
CA LEU A 95 15.00 -7.32 -6.17
C LEU A 95 15.77 -6.00 -6.17
N ARG A 96 16.13 -5.49 -4.98
CA ARG A 96 16.92 -4.26 -4.84
C ARG A 96 18.25 -4.38 -5.57
N GLU A 97 19.01 -5.44 -5.34
CA GLU A 97 20.29 -5.69 -6.02
C GLU A 97 20.12 -5.73 -7.54
N ARG A 98 19.06 -6.38 -8.03
CA ARG A 98 18.75 -6.40 -9.47
C ARG A 98 18.46 -5.00 -10.01
N LEU A 99 17.71 -4.17 -9.29
CA LEU A 99 17.41 -2.80 -9.68
C LEU A 99 18.66 -1.91 -9.65
N GLU A 100 19.57 -2.13 -8.69
CA GLU A 100 20.87 -1.46 -8.60
C GLU A 100 21.76 -1.81 -9.81
N LYS A 101 21.89 -3.09 -10.15
CA LYS A 101 22.64 -3.56 -11.34
C LYS A 101 22.08 -2.99 -12.65
N GLN A 102 20.77 -2.75 -12.71
CA GLN A 102 20.12 -2.12 -13.86
C GLN A 102 20.26 -0.58 -13.86
N GLY A 103 20.87 0.01 -12.83
CA GLY A 103 20.98 1.46 -12.66
C GLY A 103 19.64 2.16 -12.43
N VAL A 104 18.59 1.42 -12.04
CA VAL A 104 17.26 1.98 -11.76
C VAL A 104 17.33 2.85 -10.51
N LEU A 105 18.08 2.42 -9.49
CA LEU A 105 18.17 3.14 -8.21
C LEU A 105 19.10 4.37 -8.23
N ASN A 106 19.72 4.69 -9.37
CA ASN A 106 20.63 5.85 -9.48
C ASN A 106 19.87 7.19 -9.48
N ASN A 107 18.67 7.23 -10.06
CA ASN A 107 17.87 8.44 -10.18
C ASN A 107 16.37 8.08 -10.26
N PHE A 108 15.72 7.91 -9.10
CA PHE A 108 14.36 7.37 -9.03
C PHE A 108 13.44 8.12 -8.06
N ILE A 109 12.14 7.96 -8.29
CA ILE A 109 11.07 8.16 -7.30
C ILE A 109 10.50 6.78 -6.99
N GLN A 110 10.28 6.50 -5.71
CA GLN A 110 9.54 5.32 -5.28
C GLN A 110 8.25 5.76 -4.59
N TRP A 111 7.13 5.18 -5.01
CA TRP A 111 5.81 5.45 -4.48
C TRP A 111 5.14 4.18 -4.00
N TYR A 112 4.64 4.23 -2.78
CA TYR A 112 3.74 3.21 -2.26
C TYR A 112 2.31 3.57 -2.64
N VAL A 113 1.72 2.77 -3.52
CA VAL A 113 0.31 2.92 -3.90
C VAL A 113 -0.50 1.83 -3.21
N PRO A 114 -1.73 2.09 -2.75
CA PRO A 114 -2.46 1.06 -2.04
C PRO A 114 -2.80 -0.14 -2.93
N CYS A 115 -2.96 0.08 -4.23
CA CYS A 115 -3.03 -1.00 -5.21
C CYS A 115 -2.59 -0.49 -6.58
N ILE A 116 -1.74 -1.23 -7.29
CA ILE A 116 -1.42 -0.88 -8.68
C ILE A 116 -2.65 -0.95 -9.60
N GLY A 117 -3.68 -1.72 -9.23
CA GLY A 117 -4.92 -1.83 -9.97
C GLY A 117 -5.78 -0.57 -9.95
N ARG A 118 -5.41 0.46 -9.16
CA ARG A 118 -6.05 1.78 -9.19
C ARG A 118 -5.32 2.80 -10.03
N ILE A 119 -4.16 2.45 -10.57
CA ILE A 119 -3.33 3.39 -11.33
C ILE A 119 -3.86 3.45 -12.76
N PRO A 120 -4.38 4.59 -13.23
CA PRO A 120 -4.78 4.76 -14.62
C PRO A 120 -3.55 4.66 -15.53
N LEU A 121 -3.72 4.05 -16.70
CA LEU A 121 -2.63 3.98 -17.70
C LEU A 121 -2.19 5.37 -18.16
N GLU A 122 -3.11 6.35 -18.14
CA GLU A 122 -2.82 7.76 -18.42
C GLU A 122 -1.72 8.31 -17.52
N LEU A 123 -1.71 7.99 -16.21
CA LEU A 123 -0.66 8.45 -15.31
C LEU A 123 0.72 7.96 -15.74
N LEU A 124 0.80 6.72 -16.21
CA LEU A 124 2.06 6.12 -16.67
C LEU A 124 2.52 6.77 -17.97
N LEU A 125 1.61 7.02 -18.91
CA LEU A 125 1.92 7.72 -20.15
C LEU A 125 2.42 9.14 -19.87
N ARG A 126 1.75 9.89 -18.99
CA ARG A 126 2.19 11.23 -18.55
C ARG A 126 3.53 11.19 -17.81
N ALA A 127 3.83 10.11 -17.08
CA ALA A 127 5.14 9.94 -16.46
C ALA A 127 6.25 9.81 -17.52
N LEU A 128 6.01 9.02 -18.57
CA LEU A 128 6.93 8.87 -19.69
C LEU A 128 7.12 10.19 -20.45
N GLU A 129 6.02 10.90 -20.75
CA GLU A 129 6.03 12.24 -21.35
C GLU A 129 6.82 13.23 -20.47
N GLY A 130 6.70 13.12 -19.16
CA GLY A 130 7.42 13.93 -18.16
C GLY A 130 8.92 13.61 -18.02
N GLY A 131 9.46 12.67 -18.82
CA GLY A 131 10.89 12.33 -18.86
C GLY A 131 11.29 11.07 -18.08
N VAL A 132 10.33 10.34 -17.49
CA VAL A 132 10.62 9.03 -16.90
C VAL A 132 10.98 8.04 -18.03
N LYS A 133 12.12 7.39 -17.90
CA LYS A 133 12.64 6.41 -18.87
C LYS A 133 12.21 4.99 -18.54
N ARG A 134 12.06 4.66 -17.25
CA ARG A 134 11.68 3.32 -16.77
C ARG A 134 10.67 3.39 -15.64
N ILE A 135 9.66 2.53 -15.72
CA ILE A 135 8.65 2.34 -14.70
C ILE A 135 8.75 0.89 -14.21
N VAL A 136 9.04 0.72 -12.93
CA VAL A 136 9.09 -0.58 -12.25
C VAL A 136 7.82 -0.73 -11.43
N ILE A 137 7.13 -1.85 -11.59
CA ILE A 137 5.86 -2.11 -10.92
C ILE A 137 6.01 -3.34 -10.04
N VAL A 138 5.77 -3.17 -8.74
CA VAL A 138 5.93 -4.20 -7.71
C VAL A 138 4.55 -4.53 -7.11
N PRO A 139 3.74 -5.36 -7.79
CA PRO A 139 2.44 -5.77 -7.28
C PRO A 139 2.57 -6.82 -6.17
N CYS A 140 1.51 -6.94 -5.35
CA CYS A 140 1.34 -8.11 -4.48
C CYS A 140 1.21 -9.39 -5.33
N GLU A 141 1.62 -10.52 -4.77
CA GLU A 141 1.36 -11.85 -5.31
C GLU A 141 -0.15 -12.12 -5.38
N ASP A 142 -0.59 -12.89 -6.38
CA ASP A 142 -2.00 -13.02 -6.76
C ASP A 142 -2.87 -13.53 -5.60
N ASN A 143 -2.42 -14.56 -4.88
CA ASN A 143 -3.12 -15.14 -3.72
C ASN A 143 -3.02 -14.30 -2.44
N LYS A 144 -2.37 -13.14 -2.49
CA LYS A 144 -2.12 -12.25 -1.35
C LYS A 144 -2.60 -10.82 -1.59
N CYS A 145 -3.32 -10.60 -2.69
CA CYS A 145 -3.85 -9.29 -2.98
C CYS A 145 -4.97 -8.94 -1.97
N ARG A 146 -4.78 -7.84 -1.22
CA ARG A 146 -5.78 -7.33 -0.27
C ARG A 146 -7.14 -7.07 -0.91
N PHE A 147 -7.15 -6.67 -2.18
CA PHE A 147 -8.36 -6.38 -2.96
C PHE A 147 -8.80 -7.56 -3.85
N LYS A 148 -8.60 -8.80 -3.37
CA LYS A 148 -8.89 -10.07 -4.05
C LYS A 148 -8.10 -10.26 -5.36
N PHE A 149 -8.46 -9.54 -6.42
CA PHE A 149 -7.84 -9.66 -7.75
C PHE A 149 -7.35 -8.32 -8.32
N GLY A 150 -7.21 -7.28 -7.48
CA GLY A 150 -6.74 -5.96 -7.92
C GLY A 150 -5.36 -5.95 -8.57
N SER A 151 -4.41 -6.75 -8.06
CA SER A 151 -3.09 -6.93 -8.68
C SER A 151 -3.20 -7.51 -10.09
N ASN A 152 -4.06 -8.53 -10.26
CA ASN A 152 -4.25 -9.22 -11.53
C ASN A 152 -4.86 -8.28 -12.58
N VAL A 153 -5.92 -7.57 -12.20
CA VAL A 153 -6.58 -6.59 -13.08
C VAL A 153 -5.60 -5.49 -13.52
N GLY A 154 -4.84 -4.94 -12.58
CA GLY A 154 -3.84 -3.93 -12.91
C GLY A 154 -2.76 -4.49 -13.83
N LEU A 155 -2.20 -5.66 -13.51
CA LEU A 155 -1.15 -6.29 -14.31
C LEU A 155 -1.60 -6.59 -15.74
N SER A 156 -2.80 -7.13 -15.95
CA SER A 156 -3.32 -7.41 -17.31
C SER A 156 -3.37 -6.14 -18.18
N ARG A 157 -3.77 -5.01 -17.59
CA ARG A 157 -3.80 -3.71 -18.29
C ARG A 157 -2.41 -3.16 -18.57
N LEU A 158 -1.47 -3.40 -17.67
CA LEU A 158 -0.08 -2.96 -17.81
C LEU A 158 0.68 -3.80 -18.85
N LEU A 159 0.38 -5.09 -18.96
CA LEU A 159 0.89 -5.95 -20.03
C LEU A 159 0.36 -5.49 -21.39
N LEU A 160 -0.92 -5.12 -21.49
CA LEU A 160 -1.47 -4.51 -22.70
C LEU A 160 -0.74 -3.19 -23.04
N LEU A 161 -0.50 -2.32 -22.05
CA LEU A 161 0.27 -1.10 -22.26
C LEU A 161 1.69 -1.40 -22.75
N GLN A 162 2.38 -2.39 -22.16
CA GLN A 162 3.70 -2.79 -22.60
C GLN A 162 3.73 -3.23 -24.08
N GLU A 163 2.72 -3.99 -24.51
CA GLU A 163 2.58 -4.40 -25.90
C GLU A 163 2.33 -3.21 -26.84
N LEU A 164 1.44 -2.28 -26.45
CA LEU A 164 1.20 -1.05 -27.22
C LEU A 164 2.46 -0.18 -27.34
N LEU A 165 3.22 -0.02 -26.25
CA LEU A 165 4.48 0.72 -26.26
C LEU A 165 5.49 0.08 -27.23
N SER A 166 5.56 -1.25 -27.25
CA SER A 166 6.41 -2.00 -28.18
C SER A 166 6.05 -1.71 -29.64
N GLN A 167 4.76 -1.65 -29.97
CA GLN A 167 4.28 -1.38 -31.33
C GLN A 167 4.62 0.04 -31.83
N ILE A 168 4.78 1.01 -30.94
CA ILE A 168 5.17 2.39 -31.28
C ILE A 168 6.68 2.65 -31.17
N GLY A 169 7.49 1.59 -31.07
CA GLY A 169 8.95 1.68 -31.05
C GLY A 169 9.55 2.04 -29.69
N LEU A 170 8.75 2.02 -28.61
CA LEU A 170 9.26 2.13 -27.24
C LEU A 170 9.63 0.73 -26.72
N ASN A 171 10.93 0.50 -26.58
CA ASN A 171 11.58 -0.81 -26.32
C ASN A 171 11.02 -1.64 -25.13
N HIS A 172 11.32 -2.94 -25.16
CA HIS A 172 11.22 -3.86 -24.01
C HIS A 172 12.16 -3.44 -22.87
N GLY A 173 11.65 -2.66 -21.93
CA GLY A 173 12.40 -2.19 -20.76
C GLY A 173 11.83 -0.93 -20.11
N VAL A 174 10.92 -0.24 -20.81
CA VAL A 174 10.17 0.89 -20.26
C VAL A 174 9.32 0.45 -19.08
N LEU A 175 8.64 -0.69 -19.19
CA LEU A 175 7.88 -1.29 -18.09
C LEU A 175 8.55 -2.58 -17.61
N SER A 176 8.65 -2.77 -16.29
CA SER A 176 9.11 -4.03 -15.70
C SER A 176 8.30 -4.39 -14.46
N PHE A 177 8.21 -5.69 -14.17
CA PHE A 177 7.34 -6.22 -13.12
C PHE A 177 8.10 -7.13 -12.17
N ALA A 178 7.82 -7.01 -10.88
CA ALA A 178 8.34 -7.90 -9.85
C ALA A 178 7.29 -8.16 -8.78
N ARG A 179 6.65 -9.33 -8.83
CA ARG A 179 5.70 -9.73 -7.78
C ARG A 179 6.43 -9.92 -6.45
N SER A 180 5.92 -9.29 -5.41
CA SER A 180 6.44 -9.44 -4.05
C SER A 180 5.36 -9.07 -3.06
N SER A 181 5.19 -9.85 -1.99
CA SER A 181 4.28 -9.54 -0.89
C SER A 181 5.00 -9.61 0.43
N ILE A 182 4.60 -8.76 1.37
CA ILE A 182 5.12 -8.73 2.74
C ILE A 182 4.85 -10.08 3.43
N ARG A 183 5.86 -10.63 4.11
CA ARG A 183 5.77 -11.89 4.86
C ARG A 183 6.35 -11.74 6.26
N ALA A 184 5.81 -12.52 7.19
CA ALA A 184 6.42 -12.68 8.50
C ALA A 184 7.55 -13.71 8.44
N TYR A 185 8.58 -13.53 9.27
CA TYR A 185 9.69 -14.47 9.41
C TYR A 185 10.08 -14.62 10.89
N ILE A 186 10.72 -15.74 11.22
CA ILE A 186 10.99 -16.13 12.61
C ILE A 186 12.49 -16.30 12.81
N ASN A 187 13.02 -15.64 13.83
CA ASN A 187 14.33 -15.94 14.38
C ASN A 187 14.22 -17.19 15.26
N ARG A 188 14.67 -18.33 14.72
CA ARG A 188 14.60 -19.64 15.40
C ARG A 188 15.32 -19.64 16.75
N ASN A 189 16.45 -18.93 16.87
CA ASN A 189 17.25 -18.87 18.10
C ASN A 189 16.55 -18.12 19.24
N ARG A 190 15.55 -17.30 18.93
CA ARG A 190 14.74 -16.56 19.92
C ARG A 190 13.37 -17.19 20.16
N CYS A 191 12.96 -18.15 19.34
CA CYS A 191 11.64 -18.76 19.44
C CYS A 191 11.59 -19.70 20.65
N ILE A 192 10.62 -19.48 21.54
CA ILE A 192 10.42 -20.30 22.75
C ILE A 192 9.34 -21.38 22.57
N GLY A 193 8.81 -21.56 21.36
CA GLY A 193 7.84 -22.62 21.08
C GLY A 193 6.45 -22.48 21.70
N CYS A 194 6.05 -21.31 22.18
CA CYS A 194 4.77 -21.11 22.87
C CYS A 194 3.51 -21.31 22.02
N GLY A 195 3.62 -21.22 20.68
CA GLY A 195 2.48 -21.46 19.77
C GLY A 195 1.49 -20.31 19.58
N ASN A 196 1.63 -19.18 20.29
CA ASN A 196 0.72 -18.03 20.15
C ASN A 196 0.55 -17.56 18.70
N CYS A 197 1.65 -17.57 17.93
CA CYS A 197 1.63 -17.17 16.53
C CYS A 197 0.76 -18.10 15.67
N ALA A 198 0.78 -19.41 15.94
CA ALA A 198 -0.04 -20.39 15.23
C ALA A 198 -1.52 -20.21 15.59
N TYR A 199 -1.82 -19.99 16.87
CA TYR A 199 -3.18 -19.75 17.35
C TYR A 199 -3.82 -18.48 16.77
N ILE A 200 -3.08 -17.36 16.72
CA ILE A 200 -3.64 -16.08 16.26
C ILE A 200 -3.70 -15.93 14.74
N CYS A 201 -3.04 -16.81 13.97
CA CYS A 201 -2.83 -16.57 12.54
C CYS A 201 -4.13 -16.73 11.73
N PRO A 202 -4.70 -15.66 11.16
CA PRO A 202 -5.97 -15.76 10.45
C PRO A 202 -5.87 -16.52 9.12
N SER A 203 -4.67 -16.62 8.55
CA SER A 203 -4.41 -17.33 7.30
C SER A 203 -3.81 -18.72 7.48
N ASN A 204 -3.72 -19.22 8.72
CA ASN A 204 -3.11 -20.52 9.05
C ASN A 204 -1.68 -20.70 8.50
N ALA A 205 -0.96 -19.59 8.33
CA ALA A 205 0.40 -19.55 7.82
C ALA A 205 1.45 -19.88 8.89
N ALA A 206 1.18 -19.57 10.16
CA ALA A 206 2.08 -19.88 11.26
C ALA A 206 1.76 -21.26 11.85
N ARG A 207 2.78 -22.10 12.08
CA ARG A 207 2.63 -23.44 12.67
C ARG A 207 3.78 -23.74 13.64
N LEU A 208 3.52 -24.55 14.66
CA LEU A 208 4.57 -25.17 15.45
C LEU A 208 5.03 -26.45 14.74
N VAL A 209 6.33 -26.59 14.54
CA VAL A 209 6.96 -27.80 13.99
C VAL A 209 7.83 -28.45 15.05
N SER A 210 7.98 -29.78 15.00
CA SER A 210 8.90 -30.51 15.87
C SER A 210 10.36 -30.05 15.60
N PRO A 211 11.19 -29.79 16.62
CA PRO A 211 11.03 -30.09 18.05
C PRO A 211 10.46 -28.92 18.90
N GLY A 212 9.59 -28.08 18.35
CA GLY A 212 8.88 -27.02 19.07
C GLY A 212 9.18 -25.60 18.59
N VAL A 213 9.75 -25.41 17.41
CA VAL A 213 9.99 -24.06 16.85
C VAL A 213 8.83 -23.70 15.93
N ALA A 214 8.45 -22.42 15.88
CA ALA A 214 7.45 -21.95 14.94
C ALA A 214 8.04 -21.72 13.54
N GLU A 215 7.25 -22.00 12.51
CA GLU A 215 7.53 -21.69 11.10
C GLU A 215 6.40 -20.88 10.48
N ILE A 216 6.73 -20.09 9.46
CA ILE A 216 5.77 -19.34 8.65
C ILE A 216 5.78 -19.90 7.23
N ASP A 217 4.65 -20.42 6.79
CA ASP A 217 4.38 -20.68 5.39
C ASP A 217 4.28 -19.34 4.65
N GLY A 218 5.37 -19.01 3.94
CA GLY A 218 5.48 -17.78 3.17
C GLY A 218 4.43 -17.67 2.06
N ALA A 219 3.88 -18.78 1.53
CA ALA A 219 2.84 -18.76 0.50
C ALA A 219 1.46 -18.43 1.08
N ALA A 220 1.16 -18.93 2.27
CA ALA A 220 -0.10 -18.66 2.97
C ALA A 220 -0.10 -17.34 3.78
N CYS A 221 1.07 -16.76 4.06
CA CYS A 221 1.17 -15.54 4.85
C CYS A 221 0.54 -14.34 4.12
N SER A 222 -0.43 -13.69 4.79
CA SER A 222 -1.09 -12.47 4.30
C SER A 222 -0.35 -11.18 4.65
N GLY A 223 0.74 -11.25 5.42
CA GLY A 223 1.52 -10.09 5.82
C GLY A 223 0.85 -9.17 6.86
N CYS A 224 -0.16 -9.63 7.60
CA CYS A 224 -0.91 -8.78 8.54
C CYS A 224 -0.12 -8.41 9.82
N GLY A 225 0.85 -9.21 10.25
CA GLY A 225 1.66 -8.93 11.43
C GLY A 225 1.05 -9.34 12.78
N ALA A 226 -0.15 -9.94 12.82
CA ALA A 226 -0.77 -10.39 14.07
C ALA A 226 0.12 -11.31 14.94
N CYS A 227 0.90 -12.18 14.31
CA CYS A 227 1.86 -13.05 15.00
C CYS A 227 3.00 -12.31 15.68
N THR A 228 3.40 -11.14 15.15
CA THR A 228 4.44 -10.31 15.76
C THR A 228 3.96 -9.72 17.08
N ALA A 229 2.68 -9.34 17.14
CA ALA A 229 2.11 -8.67 18.31
C ALA A 229 1.95 -9.58 19.53
N VAL A 230 1.81 -10.89 19.30
CA VAL A 230 1.63 -11.89 20.36
C VAL A 230 2.89 -12.68 20.68
N CYS A 231 4.04 -12.36 20.06
CA CYS A 231 5.28 -13.09 20.27
C CYS A 231 6.01 -12.57 21.53
N PRO A 232 5.99 -13.30 22.66
CA PRO A 232 6.56 -12.81 23.91
C PRO A 232 8.09 -12.66 23.85
N SER A 233 8.77 -13.46 23.03
CA SER A 233 10.22 -13.40 22.87
C SER A 233 10.68 -12.44 21.75
N LEU A 234 9.74 -11.76 21.08
CA LEU A 234 9.97 -10.90 19.92
C LEU A 234 10.82 -11.60 18.84
N ALA A 235 10.60 -12.90 18.66
CA ALA A 235 11.28 -13.72 17.66
C ALA A 235 10.72 -13.55 16.25
N ILE A 236 9.50 -13.01 16.11
CA ILE A 236 8.81 -12.87 14.83
C ILE A 236 8.88 -11.41 14.38
N ASN A 237 9.30 -11.19 13.13
CA ASN A 237 9.27 -9.88 12.48
C ASN A 237 8.48 -9.96 11.18
N LEU A 238 8.10 -8.79 10.67
CA LEU A 238 7.42 -8.62 9.41
C LEU A 238 8.34 -7.84 8.47
N GLU A 239 8.50 -8.28 7.22
CA GLU A 239 9.36 -7.60 6.24
C GLU A 239 8.98 -6.10 6.11
N SER A 240 9.96 -5.20 6.18
CA SER A 240 9.80 -3.72 6.18
C SER A 240 9.16 -3.12 7.44
N PHE A 241 8.75 -3.96 8.39
CA PHE A 241 8.07 -3.57 9.64
C PHE A 241 8.66 -4.35 10.82
N GLU A 242 9.98 -4.51 10.83
CA GLU A 242 10.69 -5.09 11.95
C GLU A 242 10.45 -4.28 13.22
N ASN A 243 10.29 -4.96 14.37
CA ASN A 243 10.06 -4.30 15.66
C ASN A 243 11.12 -3.21 15.91
N LYS A 244 12.39 -3.50 15.60
CA LYS A 244 13.51 -2.56 15.77
C LYS A 244 13.31 -1.28 14.96
N VAL A 245 12.91 -1.39 13.70
CA VAL A 245 12.70 -0.24 12.79
C VAL A 245 11.58 0.65 13.31
N ILE A 246 10.46 0.06 13.73
CA ILE A 246 9.31 0.81 14.29
C ILE A 246 9.71 1.51 15.60
N LEU A 247 10.41 0.83 16.50
CA LEU A 247 10.85 1.43 17.76
C LEU A 247 11.86 2.57 17.54
N GLU A 248 12.76 2.43 16.58
CA GLU A 248 13.69 3.48 16.17
C GLU A 248 12.93 4.68 15.57
N GLU A 249 11.93 4.44 14.73
CA GLU A 249 11.07 5.49 14.16
C GLU A 249 10.40 6.33 15.25
N ILE A 250 9.79 5.68 16.25
CA ILE A 250 9.19 6.37 17.39
C ILE A 250 10.23 7.23 18.12
N SER A 251 11.44 6.71 18.28
CA SER A 251 12.53 7.38 19.01
C SER A 251 13.10 8.61 18.28
N ARG A 252 12.94 8.70 16.95
CA ARG A 252 13.43 9.86 16.18
C ARG A 252 12.65 11.14 16.46
N HIS A 253 11.49 11.04 17.09
CA HIS A 253 10.60 12.18 17.32
C HIS A 253 10.86 12.94 18.63
N ARG A 254 11.87 12.55 19.43
CA ARG A 254 12.20 13.22 20.71
C ARG A 254 12.31 14.74 20.60
N GLN A 255 13.01 15.24 19.58
CA GLN A 255 13.22 16.67 19.44
C GLN A 255 11.90 17.39 19.15
N LEU A 256 11.10 16.87 18.23
CA LEU A 256 9.77 17.39 17.92
C LEU A 256 8.88 17.42 19.17
N ILE A 257 8.88 16.34 19.95
CA ILE A 257 8.10 16.25 21.21
C ILE A 257 8.57 17.33 22.21
N SER A 258 9.88 17.53 22.34
CA SER A 258 10.44 18.58 23.19
C SER A 258 9.98 19.98 22.75
N ASP A 259 10.00 20.25 21.44
CA ASP A 259 9.58 21.53 20.89
C ASP A 259 8.07 21.78 21.09
N LEU A 260 7.24 20.74 20.92
CA LEU A 260 5.80 20.79 21.19
C LEU A 260 5.53 21.07 22.67
N ARG A 261 6.24 20.40 23.57
CA ARG A 261 6.13 20.60 25.01
C ARG A 261 6.53 22.02 25.42
N ALA A 262 7.59 22.58 24.83
CA ALA A 262 8.00 23.97 25.05
C ALA A 262 6.92 24.99 24.62
N LYS A 263 6.10 24.63 23.62
CA LYS A 263 4.93 25.40 23.19
C LYS A 263 3.65 25.11 24.01
N GLY A 264 3.70 24.21 25.00
CA GLY A 264 2.54 23.80 25.78
C GLY A 264 1.54 22.93 25.01
N LEU A 265 1.97 22.29 23.92
CA LEU A 265 1.13 21.41 23.10
C LEU A 265 1.40 19.93 23.42
N PRO A 266 0.36 19.08 23.54
CA PRO A 266 0.53 17.66 23.78
C PRO A 266 0.97 16.94 22.50
N ALA A 267 1.98 16.09 22.56
CA ALA A 267 2.40 15.27 21.42
C ALA A 267 1.55 13.99 21.37
N VAL A 268 0.85 13.75 20.26
CA VAL A 268 -0.02 12.57 20.09
C VAL A 268 0.54 11.64 19.03
N ALA A 269 0.67 10.35 19.35
CA ALA A 269 1.09 9.30 18.42
C ALA A 269 -0.12 8.57 17.82
N VAL A 270 -0.27 8.64 16.49
CA VAL A 270 -1.35 7.93 15.77
C VAL A 270 -0.78 6.80 14.95
N PHE A 271 -0.97 5.57 15.43
CA PHE A 271 -0.71 4.37 14.65
C PHE A 271 -1.91 4.09 13.73
N TYR A 272 -1.67 3.97 12.43
CA TYR A 272 -2.76 3.73 11.48
C TYR A 272 -2.39 2.67 10.44
N CYS A 273 -3.42 1.96 10.01
CA CYS A 273 -3.31 0.90 9.02
C CYS A 273 -3.10 1.48 7.60
N HIS A 274 -2.20 0.89 6.81
CA HIS A 274 -1.97 1.19 5.37
C HIS A 274 -3.26 1.18 4.54
N TRP A 275 -4.30 0.51 5.02
CA TRP A 275 -5.57 0.32 4.33
C TRP A 275 -6.68 1.25 4.82
N ALA A 276 -6.42 2.06 5.85
CA ALA A 276 -7.40 2.98 6.44
C ALA A 276 -7.33 4.39 5.83
N SER A 277 -6.18 4.79 5.30
CA SER A 277 -5.97 6.09 4.65
C SER A 277 -5.15 5.91 3.38
N PHE A 278 -5.44 6.71 2.36
CA PHE A 278 -4.81 6.61 1.05
C PHE A 278 -4.34 7.98 0.54
N PRO A 279 -3.51 8.73 1.29
CA PRO A 279 -2.97 9.98 0.77
C PRO A 279 -2.27 9.77 -0.60
N ALA A 280 -2.34 10.78 -1.46
CA ALA A 280 -1.76 10.73 -2.81
C ALA A 280 -0.24 10.52 -2.81
N LEU A 281 0.42 11.06 -1.78
CA LEU A 281 1.87 11.19 -1.67
C LEU A 281 2.40 10.78 -0.28
N ASP A 282 1.63 9.99 0.49
CA ASP A 282 1.94 9.67 1.89
C ASP A 282 2.12 10.89 2.82
N GLU A 283 1.80 12.09 2.33
CA GLU A 283 1.79 13.33 3.09
C GLU A 283 0.44 13.48 3.82
N TYR A 284 0.43 13.20 5.12
CA TYR A 284 -0.70 13.45 6.03
C TYR A 284 -0.96 14.95 6.26
N GLY A 285 -0.17 15.83 5.63
CA GLY A 285 -0.11 17.27 5.90
C GLY A 285 -1.41 18.04 5.71
N ALA A 286 -2.40 17.50 4.98
CA ALA A 286 -3.69 18.16 4.81
C ALA A 286 -4.60 18.10 6.06
N TYR A 287 -4.36 17.14 6.97
CA TYR A 287 -5.17 16.94 8.19
C TYR A 287 -4.34 16.82 9.48
N ALA A 288 -3.02 16.68 9.37
CA ALA A 288 -2.14 16.60 10.51
C ALA A 288 -2.08 17.95 11.24
N LYS A 289 -2.59 17.99 12.48
CA LYS A 289 -2.25 19.08 13.40
C LYS A 289 -0.76 19.00 13.71
N GLU A 290 -0.14 20.14 14.00
CA GLU A 290 1.29 20.24 14.29
C GLU A 290 1.76 19.33 15.45
N ASN A 291 0.82 18.93 16.32
CA ASN A 291 1.08 18.15 17.52
C ASN A 291 0.76 16.65 17.37
N VAL A 292 0.46 16.17 16.15
CA VAL A 292 0.12 14.76 15.87
C VAL A 292 1.20 14.13 14.99
N VAL A 293 1.76 13.02 15.45
CA VAL A 293 2.75 12.23 14.71
C VAL A 293 2.09 10.94 14.24
N PHE A 294 2.16 10.68 12.95
CA PHE A 294 1.56 9.50 12.33
C PHE A 294 2.59 8.40 12.14
N PHE A 295 2.28 7.21 12.63
CA PHE A 295 3.07 5.99 12.45
C PHE A 295 2.30 5.01 11.58
N GLU A 296 2.80 4.84 10.37
CA GLU A 296 2.19 3.94 9.42
C GLU A 296 2.50 2.46 9.74
N VAL A 297 1.48 1.60 9.75
CA VAL A 297 1.64 0.16 9.93
C VAL A 297 0.83 -0.67 8.91
N PRO A 298 1.31 -1.85 8.48
CA PRO A 298 0.66 -2.62 7.40
C PRO A 298 -0.76 -3.08 7.76
N CYS A 299 -1.00 -3.29 9.04
CA CYS A 299 -2.30 -3.58 9.61
C CYS A 299 -2.29 -3.19 11.10
N SER A 300 -3.42 -2.76 11.64
CA SER A 300 -3.56 -2.52 13.09
C SER A 300 -3.26 -3.77 13.94
N SER A 301 -3.36 -4.97 13.36
CA SER A 301 -3.04 -6.21 14.08
C SER A 301 -1.56 -6.37 14.47
N ILE A 302 -0.65 -5.56 13.89
CA ILE A 302 0.77 -5.57 14.30
C ILE A 302 1.00 -4.79 15.60
N ILE A 303 0.07 -3.92 16.00
CA ILE A 303 0.24 -3.05 17.16
C ILE A 303 0.31 -3.90 18.41
N ASN A 304 1.39 -3.72 19.15
CA ASN A 304 1.66 -4.46 20.37
C ASN A 304 1.99 -3.48 21.52
N PRO A 305 1.89 -3.93 22.79
CA PRO A 305 2.13 -3.06 23.93
C PRO A 305 3.51 -2.38 23.94
N LEU A 306 4.53 -2.98 23.33
CA LEU A 306 5.88 -2.41 23.30
C LEU A 306 5.93 -1.11 22.49
N TYR A 307 5.19 -0.99 21.39
CA TYR A 307 5.14 0.25 20.60
C TYR A 307 4.50 1.39 21.39
N ILE A 308 3.40 1.10 22.10
CA ILE A 308 2.69 2.06 22.93
C ILE A 308 3.58 2.51 24.10
N LEU A 309 4.19 1.56 24.81
CA LEU A 309 5.11 1.86 25.91
C LEU A 309 6.33 2.64 25.42
N ARG A 310 6.85 2.34 24.23
CA ARG A 310 7.93 3.11 23.63
C ARG A 310 7.51 4.54 23.35
N ALA A 311 6.31 4.77 22.80
CA ALA A 311 5.82 6.12 22.56
C ALA A 311 5.75 6.94 23.86
N PHE A 312 5.16 6.39 24.92
CA PHE A 312 5.15 7.07 26.23
C PHE A 312 6.55 7.30 26.79
N TYR A 313 7.45 6.33 26.68
CA TYR A 313 8.84 6.47 27.12
C TYR A 313 9.58 7.60 26.39
N GLU A 314 9.27 7.81 25.10
CA GLU A 314 9.86 8.85 24.26
C GLU A 314 9.21 10.23 24.47
N GLY A 315 8.12 10.29 25.24
CA GLY A 315 7.51 11.54 25.72
C GLY A 315 6.20 11.94 25.03
N PHE A 316 5.60 11.06 24.23
CA PHE A 316 4.22 11.25 23.74
C PHE A 316 3.24 11.29 24.91
N ASP A 317 2.22 12.15 24.81
CA ASP A 317 1.20 12.37 25.84
C ASP A 317 -0.05 11.49 25.62
N GLY A 318 -0.25 10.97 24.40
CA GLY A 318 -1.39 10.11 24.05
C GLY A 318 -1.31 9.47 22.67
#